data_AF-A0A959GN96-F1
#
_entry.id   AF-A0A959GN96-F1
#
_cell.length_a   1.000
_cell.length_b   1.000
_cell.length_c   1.000
_cell.angle_alpha   90.00
_cell.angle_beta   90.00
_cell.angle_gamma   90.00
#
_symmetry.space_group_name_H-M   'P 1'
#
loop_
_entity.id
_entity.type
_entity.pdbx_description
1 polymer ?
#
loop_
_entity_poly.entity_id
_entity_poly.type
_entity_poly.pdbx_seq_one_letter_code
_entity_poly.pdbx_strand_id
1 'polypeptide(L)'
;MLRPTTILWGGLIVLAQLCLAGCRGPQTAFYAFADLPYSDSEVEKLKNGVEAINRDNSHDFSIHLGDIKAGKDSCERRYYVQASTILRGLNKTTFIIPGDNEWNDCAAPDAA
;
A
#
# COMPACT_ATOMS: atom_id res chain seq x y z
N MET A 1 -7.23 32.00 -66.52
CA MET A 1 -8.04 31.24 -65.55
C MET A 1 -7.45 29.83 -65.45
N LEU A 2 -6.53 29.61 -64.52
CA LEU A 2 -5.89 28.33 -64.24
C LEU A 2 -5.99 28.10 -62.73
N ARG A 3 -6.60 27.00 -62.31
CA ARG A 3 -6.75 26.62 -60.89
C ARG A 3 -5.47 25.94 -60.41
N PRO A 4 -4.92 26.30 -59.24
CA PRO A 4 -3.81 25.56 -58.66
C PRO A 4 -4.31 24.26 -58.03
N THR A 5 -3.68 23.15 -58.40
CA THR A 5 -3.87 21.81 -57.83
C THR A 5 -3.28 21.71 -56.43
N THR A 6 -4.09 21.28 -55.48
CA THR A 6 -3.70 20.93 -54.11
C THR A 6 -2.77 19.72 -54.11
N ILE A 7 -1.57 19.83 -53.55
CA ILE A 7 -0.71 18.68 -53.26
C ILE A 7 -0.67 18.49 -51.75
N LEU A 8 -1.45 17.52 -51.25
CA LEU A 8 -1.44 17.06 -49.87
C LEU A 8 -0.21 16.15 -49.65
N TRP A 9 0.89 16.72 -49.20
CA TRP A 9 2.00 15.97 -48.61
C TRP A 9 1.66 15.63 -47.14
N GLY A 10 0.96 14.53 -46.89
CA GLY A 10 0.51 14.20 -45.53
C GLY A 10 0.37 12.71 -45.21
N GLY A 11 1.02 11.82 -45.96
CA GLY A 11 0.66 10.39 -45.96
C GLY A 11 1.54 9.40 -45.20
N LEU A 12 2.78 9.70 -44.82
CA LEU A 12 3.77 8.63 -44.57
C LEU A 12 4.43 8.57 -43.19
N ILE A 13 3.90 9.22 -42.16
CA ILE A 13 4.49 9.19 -40.80
C ILE A 13 3.60 8.49 -39.76
N VAL A 14 2.34 8.18 -40.08
CA VAL A 14 1.36 7.75 -39.05
C VAL A 14 1.39 6.26 -38.71
N LEU A 15 2.08 5.39 -39.47
CA LEU A 15 1.96 3.93 -39.29
C LEU A 15 2.92 3.27 -38.27
N ALA A 16 3.91 3.98 -37.71
CA ALA A 16 4.88 3.37 -36.79
C ALA A 16 4.53 3.50 -35.29
N GLN A 17 3.47 4.22 -34.92
CA GLN A 17 3.19 4.54 -33.51
C GLN A 17 2.27 3.54 -32.77
N LEU A 18 1.79 2.49 -33.42
CA LEU A 18 0.76 1.59 -32.84
C LEU A 18 1.28 0.40 -32.01
N CYS A 19 2.60 0.25 -31.80
CA CYS A 19 3.16 -0.91 -31.07
C CYS A 19 3.85 -0.61 -29.73
N LEU A 20 3.82 0.63 -29.22
CA LEU A 20 4.43 0.97 -27.91
C LEU A 20 3.44 1.01 -26.74
N ALA A 21 2.14 0.93 -27.00
CA ALA A 21 1.14 0.66 -25.97
C ALA A 21 1.10 -0.85 -25.69
N GLY A 22 2.23 -1.39 -25.21
CA GLY A 22 2.36 -2.78 -24.84
C GLY A 22 1.26 -3.20 -23.86
N CYS A 23 0.88 -4.48 -23.94
CA CYS A 23 -0.07 -5.14 -23.07
C CYS A 23 0.18 -4.82 -21.58
N ARG A 24 -0.50 -3.82 -21.03
CA ARG A 24 -0.60 -3.63 -19.57
C ARG A 24 -1.81 -4.41 -19.11
N GLY A 25 -1.55 -5.61 -18.59
CA GLY A 25 -2.54 -6.32 -17.78
C GLY A 25 -2.92 -5.49 -16.55
N PRO A 26 -3.96 -5.90 -15.80
CA PRO A 26 -4.33 -5.23 -14.55
C PRO A 26 -3.09 -5.07 -13.67
N GLN A 27 -2.75 -3.82 -13.32
CA GLN A 27 -1.69 -3.54 -12.37
C GLN A 27 -2.33 -3.44 -11.00
N THR A 28 -1.77 -4.19 -10.05
CA THR A 28 -2.14 -4.08 -8.63
C THR A 28 -1.09 -3.25 -7.92
N ALA A 29 -1.54 -2.25 -7.18
CA ALA A 29 -0.68 -1.42 -6.34
C ALA A 29 -1.15 -1.53 -4.89
N PHE A 30 -0.22 -1.68 -3.96
CA PHE A 30 -0.54 -1.80 -2.54
C PHE A 30 0.58 -1.23 -1.68
N TYR A 31 0.22 -0.84 -0.46
CA TYR A 31 1.19 -0.46 0.56
C TYR A 31 1.54 -1.65 1.44
N ALA A 32 2.82 -1.81 1.75
CA ALA A 32 3.32 -2.77 2.71
C ALA A 32 4.10 -2.05 3.81
N PHE A 33 3.85 -2.40 5.07
CA PHE A 33 4.51 -1.83 6.24
C PHE A 33 4.48 -2.83 7.40
N ALA A 34 5.35 -2.67 8.39
CA ALA A 34 5.58 -3.63 9.48
C ALA A 34 6.16 -2.91 10.70
N ASP A 35 6.37 -3.62 11.81
CA ASP A 35 7.25 -3.21 12.91
C ASP A 35 6.84 -1.91 13.64
N LEU A 36 5.55 -1.69 13.84
CA LEU A 36 5.05 -0.56 14.62
C LEU A 36 3.58 -0.74 15.03
N PRO A 37 3.17 -0.13 16.18
CA PRO A 37 3.91 0.87 16.95
C PRO A 37 4.47 0.35 18.29
N TYR A 38 5.80 0.43 18.49
CA TYR A 38 6.46 0.01 19.74
C TYR A 38 6.58 1.11 20.79
N SER A 39 6.35 2.35 20.39
CA SER A 39 6.46 3.54 21.24
C SER A 39 5.40 4.57 20.90
N ASP A 40 5.13 5.52 21.80
CA ASP A 40 4.21 6.63 21.53
C ASP A 40 4.62 7.44 20.29
N SER A 41 5.93 7.57 20.06
CA SER A 41 6.43 8.23 18.85
C SER A 41 6.07 7.45 17.57
N GLU A 42 6.05 6.13 17.64
CA GLU A 42 5.69 5.27 16.52
C GLU A 42 4.19 5.14 16.36
N VAL A 43 3.40 5.28 17.43
CA VAL A 43 1.95 5.45 17.35
C VAL A 43 1.63 6.64 16.45
N GLU A 44 2.30 7.77 16.67
CA GLU A 44 2.11 8.96 15.83
C GLU A 44 2.65 8.76 14.40
N LYS A 45 3.78 8.05 14.22
CA LYS A 45 4.25 7.67 12.88
C LYS A 45 3.24 6.81 12.14
N LEU A 46 2.63 5.82 12.80
CA LEU A 46 1.63 4.95 12.19
C LEU A 46 0.39 5.74 11.78
N LYS A 47 -0.12 6.63 12.66
CA LYS A 47 -1.23 7.52 12.34
C LYS A 47 -0.93 8.40 11.12
N ASN A 48 0.25 9.03 11.09
CA ASN A 48 0.68 9.84 9.95
C ASN A 48 0.81 9.01 8.67
N GLY A 49 1.29 7.76 8.78
CA GLY A 49 1.35 6.81 7.66
C GLY A 49 -0.05 6.47 7.13
N VAL A 50 -1.01 6.20 8.01
CA VAL A 50 -2.41 5.97 7.63
C VAL A 50 -2.99 7.18 6.90
N GLU A 51 -2.75 8.40 7.38
CA GLU A 51 -3.18 9.61 6.68
C GLU A 51 -2.52 9.76 5.30
N ALA A 52 -1.23 9.47 5.19
CA ALA A 52 -0.51 9.56 3.92
C ALA A 52 -1.04 8.54 2.90
N ILE A 53 -1.25 7.29 3.32
CA ILE A 53 -1.84 6.24 2.50
C ILE A 53 -3.25 6.64 2.06
N ASN A 54 -4.06 7.19 2.97
CA ASN A 54 -5.42 7.65 2.65
C ASN A 54 -5.48 8.81 1.64
N ARG A 55 -4.40 9.60 1.50
CA ARG A 55 -4.30 10.66 0.48
C ARG A 55 -4.00 10.09 -0.91
N ASP A 56 -3.43 8.89 -1.01
CA ASP A 56 -3.19 8.20 -2.27
C ASP A 56 -4.36 7.27 -2.60
N ASN A 57 -5.15 7.58 -3.64
CA ASN A 57 -6.25 6.73 -4.08
C ASN A 57 -5.87 5.72 -5.17
N SER A 58 -4.60 5.63 -5.56
CA SER A 58 -4.12 4.76 -6.65
C SER A 58 -3.84 3.31 -6.24
N HIS A 59 -3.94 2.99 -4.94
CA HIS A 59 -3.72 1.65 -4.41
C HIS A 59 -5.03 0.87 -4.21
N ASP A 60 -4.93 -0.45 -4.28
CA ASP A 60 -6.04 -1.39 -4.14
C ASP A 60 -6.28 -1.80 -2.69
N PHE A 61 -5.19 -2.01 -1.94
CA PHE A 61 -5.20 -2.46 -0.55
C PHE A 61 -3.90 -2.13 0.17
N SER A 62 -3.87 -2.41 1.47
CA SER A 62 -2.70 -2.32 2.33
C SER A 62 -2.40 -3.66 3.00
N ILE A 63 -1.15 -3.90 3.37
CA ILE A 63 -0.74 -5.08 4.15
C ILE A 63 0.20 -4.66 5.28
N HIS A 64 -0.16 -5.04 6.51
CA HIS A 64 0.74 -5.02 7.66
C HIS A 64 1.45 -6.36 7.76
N LEU A 65 2.78 -6.39 7.78
CA LEU A 65 3.57 -7.63 7.74
C LEU A 65 3.89 -8.21 9.12
N GLY A 66 3.32 -7.62 10.17
CA GLY A 66 3.40 -8.14 11.53
C GLY A 66 4.25 -7.26 12.43
N ASP A 67 4.51 -7.79 13.61
CA ASP A 67 5.27 -7.16 14.68
C ASP A 67 4.66 -5.82 15.08
N ILE A 68 3.45 -5.91 15.60
CA ILE A 68 2.65 -4.81 16.15
C ILE A 68 3.17 -4.35 17.51
N LYS A 69 3.85 -5.25 18.24
CA LYS A 69 4.49 -4.96 19.52
C LYS A 69 5.97 -5.36 19.49
N ALA A 70 6.77 -4.82 20.40
CA ALA A 70 8.13 -5.30 20.58
C ALA A 70 8.13 -6.72 21.17
N GLY A 71 9.08 -7.57 20.78
CA GLY A 71 9.17 -8.96 21.28
C GLY A 71 9.26 -9.05 22.80
N LYS A 72 9.99 -8.14 23.44
CA LYS A 72 10.16 -8.08 24.90
C LYS A 72 8.93 -7.57 25.67
N ASP A 73 7.95 -7.00 24.99
CA ASP A 73 6.75 -6.45 25.64
C ASP A 73 5.77 -7.56 26.04
N SER A 74 4.96 -7.29 27.07
CA SER A 74 3.92 -8.23 27.50
C SER A 74 2.91 -8.49 26.37
N CYS A 75 2.40 -9.72 26.27
CA CYS A 75 1.39 -10.10 25.28
C CYS A 75 -0.03 -9.68 25.70
N GLU A 76 -0.16 -8.44 26.14
CA GLU A 76 -1.44 -7.89 26.57
C GLU A 76 -2.29 -7.46 25.37
N ARG A 77 -3.60 -7.70 25.48
CA ARG A 77 -4.62 -7.29 24.49
C ARG A 77 -4.52 -5.81 24.07
N ARG A 78 -3.98 -4.92 24.91
CA ARG A 78 -3.90 -3.48 24.63
C ARG A 78 -3.08 -3.15 23.37
N TYR A 79 -2.02 -3.90 23.07
CA TYR A 79 -1.18 -3.66 21.90
C TYR A 79 -1.96 -3.90 20.60
N TYR A 80 -2.65 -5.04 20.53
CA TYR A 80 -3.54 -5.40 19.44
C TYR A 80 -4.68 -4.42 19.24
N VAL A 81 -5.31 -3.97 20.33
CA VAL A 81 -6.39 -2.99 20.28
C VAL A 81 -5.88 -1.64 19.78
N GLN A 82 -4.70 -1.19 20.23
CA GLN A 82 -4.11 0.07 19.79
C GLN A 82 -3.82 0.04 18.28
N ALA A 83 -3.10 -0.97 17.79
CA ALA A 83 -2.80 -1.07 16.37
C ALA A 83 -4.06 -1.29 15.52
N SER A 84 -4.99 -2.16 15.95
CA SER A 84 -6.26 -2.36 15.24
C SER A 84 -7.06 -1.06 15.13
N THR A 85 -7.07 -0.23 16.19
CA THR A 85 -7.76 1.06 16.18
C THR A 85 -7.15 2.01 15.15
N ILE A 86 -5.82 2.06 15.02
CA ILE A 86 -5.15 2.93 14.06
C ILE A 86 -5.32 2.40 12.62
N LEU A 87 -5.11 1.09 12.40
CA LEU A 87 -5.21 0.46 11.08
C LEU A 87 -6.64 0.50 10.52
N ARG A 88 -7.67 0.48 11.37
CA ARG A 88 -9.08 0.70 10.97
C ARG A 88 -9.33 2.10 10.39
N GLY A 89 -8.38 3.02 10.52
CA GLY A 89 -8.43 4.32 9.86
C GLY A 89 -8.10 4.29 8.37
N LEU A 90 -7.60 3.17 7.82
CA LEU A 90 -7.32 3.05 6.39
C LEU A 90 -8.62 2.98 5.57
N ASN A 91 -8.69 3.76 4.48
CA ASN A 91 -9.85 3.85 3.60
C ASN A 91 -10.03 2.63 2.69
N LYS A 92 -8.97 1.82 2.53
CA LYS A 92 -8.95 0.61 1.72
C LYS A 92 -8.77 -0.62 2.61
N THR A 93 -9.08 -1.79 2.07
CA THR A 93 -8.90 -3.06 2.78
C THR A 93 -7.46 -3.20 3.25
N THR A 94 -7.28 -3.60 4.51
CA THR A 94 -5.96 -3.87 5.09
C THR A 94 -5.89 -5.33 5.52
N PHE A 95 -4.89 -6.04 5.01
CA PHE A 95 -4.53 -7.38 5.47
C PHE A 95 -3.47 -7.29 6.55
N ILE A 96 -3.46 -8.24 7.48
CA ILE A 96 -2.41 -8.36 8.49
C ILE A 96 -1.87 -9.78 8.46
N ILE A 97 -0.55 -9.90 8.43
CA ILE A 97 0.16 -11.15 8.65
C ILE A 97 0.81 -11.03 10.05
N PRO A 98 0.59 -11.97 10.97
CA PRO A 98 1.33 -12.00 12.23
C PRO A 98 2.82 -12.27 11.99
N GLY A 99 3.68 -11.53 12.68
CA GLY A 99 5.11 -11.78 12.88
C GLY A 99 5.37 -12.57 14.18
N ASP A 100 6.62 -12.69 14.56
CA ASP A 100 7.02 -13.45 15.75
C ASP A 100 6.70 -12.71 17.05
N ASN A 101 6.67 -11.37 17.02
CA ASN A 101 6.34 -10.59 18.20
C ASN A 101 4.86 -10.66 18.60
N GLU A 102 3.96 -11.20 17.79
CA GLU A 102 2.56 -11.36 18.19
C GLU A 102 2.40 -12.48 19.23
N TRP A 103 2.67 -13.74 18.85
CA TRP A 103 2.51 -14.90 19.75
C TRP A 103 3.83 -15.58 20.14
N ASN A 104 4.85 -15.54 19.28
CA ASN A 104 5.98 -16.47 19.40
C ASN A 104 6.95 -16.05 20.51
N ASP A 105 7.08 -14.74 20.69
CA ASP A 105 7.88 -14.15 21.76
C ASP A 105 7.14 -14.06 23.11
N CYS A 106 5.90 -14.53 23.18
CA CYS A 106 5.15 -14.58 24.41
C CYS A 106 5.65 -15.70 25.32
N ALA A 107 5.72 -15.43 26.63
CA ALA A 107 6.02 -16.47 27.62
C ALA A 107 4.99 -17.60 27.66
N ALA A 108 3.75 -17.32 27.23
CA ALA A 108 2.68 -18.29 27.03
C ALA A 108 1.99 -18.02 25.67
N PRO A 109 2.52 -18.55 24.56
CA PRO A 109 2.02 -18.29 23.21
C PRO A 109 0.53 -18.63 23.02
N ASP A 110 0.04 -19.67 23.67
CA ASP A 110 -1.36 -20.09 23.59
C ASP A 110 -2.34 -19.10 24.25
N ALA A 111 -1.83 -18.14 25.02
CA ALA A 111 -2.61 -17.09 25.68
C ALA A 111 -2.54 -15.73 24.97
N ALA A 112 -1.78 -15.63 23.88
CA ALA A 112 -1.63 -14.41 23.07
C ALA A 112 -2.90 -14.10 22.25
#